data_AF-A0A7X3UEU0-F1
#
_entry.id   AF-A0A7X3UEU0-F1
#
_cell.length_a   1.000
_cell.length_b   1.000
_cell.length_c   1.000
_cell.angle_alpha   90.00
_cell.angle_beta   90.00
_cell.angle_gamma   90.00
#
_symmetry.space_group_name_H-M   'P 1'
#
loop_
_entity.id
_entity.type
_entity.pdbx_description
1 polymer ?
#
loop_
_entity_poly.entity_id
_entity_poly.type
_entity_poly.pdbx_seq_one_letter_code
_entity_poly.pdbx_strand_id
1 'polypeptide(L)'
;MSRLYHNESGRVIPSLCEELTRFRRVRVILNLPATGSDAILYLLVRPHRVGDNPLHWSVNGICQEAIEAGEDLHYRWYERTVKPGHLRDGNNTVELWTDDAAMTGWSLALEAGGATSNCSLTDDGGESWRSHRMGYLNAVEGNYCVRIRLEEGRDDPPPDMAWESAGHPRAQTMRDRIPRGIVNGSDRLTRVRALSAWIAASWEHSGSRRGTAYAPWDAETILAWGVSRHGHSGESSITMCVHYAVAFVSACQALGIPARCSALMGTPNSYEGHFVAEVWFDDYRKWVMVDPNIDAILFHGGKPLSIPEIQGLNGGLAPYVEWGSGTRFQRTFSHMRDFIRNSLLRGVCFRHRSIWPRTDFFSHPELTPPGHGSVSYCETDLVWSEPDREAGFGMFRYFAPDAYFAAPPDGAANA
;
A
#
# COMPACT_ATOMS: atom_id res chain seq x y z
N MET A 1 23.64 8.12 -4.14
CA MET A 1 22.71 6.99 -3.95
C MET A 1 22.58 6.82 -2.45
N SER A 2 21.39 6.62 -1.90
CA SER A 2 21.14 6.51 -0.46
C SER A 2 20.59 5.12 -0.12
N ARG A 3 20.58 4.76 1.17
CA ARG A 3 20.00 3.49 1.65
C ARG A 3 18.99 3.72 2.77
N LEU A 4 17.87 3.00 2.72
CA LEU A 4 16.89 2.90 3.79
C LEU A 4 17.24 1.77 4.77
N TYR A 5 17.18 2.07 6.05
CA TYR A 5 17.35 1.13 7.15
C TYR A 5 16.02 1.01 7.90
N HIS A 6 15.53 -0.21 8.05
CA HIS A 6 14.24 -0.55 8.66
C HIS A 6 14.28 -1.99 9.19
N ASN A 7 13.37 -2.33 10.12
CA ASN A 7 13.27 -3.65 10.75
C ASN A 7 11.91 -4.34 10.51
N GLU A 8 11.06 -3.74 9.68
CA GLU A 8 9.69 -4.21 9.40
C GLU A 8 9.42 -4.20 7.90
N SER A 9 8.35 -4.86 7.46
CA SER A 9 7.95 -4.93 6.05
C SER A 9 6.78 -4.00 5.70
N GLY A 10 6.19 -3.30 6.67
CA GLY A 10 5.05 -2.41 6.49
C GLY A 10 3.70 -3.12 6.56
N ARG A 11 3.61 -4.29 7.18
CA ARG A 11 2.35 -5.05 7.32
C ARG A 11 1.56 -4.57 8.55
N VAL A 12 1.07 -3.34 8.46
CA VAL A 12 0.39 -2.65 9.57
C VAL A 12 -1.10 -2.92 9.56
N ILE A 13 -1.66 -3.24 10.73
CA ILE A 13 -3.10 -3.22 10.99
C ILE A 13 -3.39 -1.97 11.84
N PRO A 14 -4.10 -0.94 11.32
CA PRO A 14 -4.27 0.33 12.04
C PRO A 14 -4.94 0.22 13.41
N SER A 15 -5.70 -0.86 13.62
CA SER A 15 -6.38 -1.15 14.89
C SER A 15 -5.55 -1.99 15.85
N LEU A 16 -4.30 -2.34 15.52
CA LEU A 16 -3.40 -3.16 16.35
C LEU A 16 -2.04 -2.47 16.55
N CYS A 17 -2.05 -1.15 16.59
CA CYS A 17 -0.86 -0.32 16.75
C CYS A 17 -0.50 -0.06 18.22
N GLU A 18 0.55 0.74 18.43
CA GLU A 18 1.04 1.08 19.76
C GLU A 18 0.61 2.46 20.19
N GLU A 19 0.09 2.56 21.40
CA GLU A 19 -0.40 3.81 21.96
C GLU A 19 0.66 4.39 22.91
N LEU A 20 1.08 5.62 22.64
CA LEU A 20 2.15 6.28 23.37
C LEU A 20 1.57 7.11 24.52
N THR A 21 2.25 7.06 25.67
CA THR A 21 1.95 7.87 26.86
C THR A 21 3.26 8.31 27.54
N ARG A 22 3.18 9.09 28.62
CA ARG A 22 4.35 9.48 29.41
C ARG A 22 5.06 8.28 30.05
N PHE A 23 4.29 7.23 30.34
CA PHE A 23 4.74 5.98 30.95
C PHE A 23 5.03 4.92 29.88
N ARG A 24 4.22 4.90 28.83
CA ARG A 24 4.29 3.97 27.71
C ARG A 24 5.11 4.54 26.58
N ARG A 25 6.41 4.28 26.62
CA ARG A 25 7.38 4.74 25.63
C ARG A 25 7.88 3.58 24.80
N VAL A 26 8.24 3.87 23.58
CA VAL A 26 8.80 2.88 22.66
C VAL A 26 10.27 3.15 22.41
N ARG A 27 11.01 2.10 22.10
CA ARG A 27 12.40 2.14 21.71
C ARG A 27 12.62 1.24 20.50
N VAL A 28 13.22 1.80 19.46
CA VAL A 28 13.64 1.12 18.24
C VAL A 28 15.16 1.19 18.13
N ILE A 29 15.79 0.07 17.83
CA ILE A 29 17.23 -0.03 17.58
C ILE A 29 17.46 -0.28 16.09
N LEU A 30 18.22 0.61 15.45
CA LEU A 30 18.63 0.49 14.06
C LEU A 30 20.15 0.35 14.01
N ASN A 31 20.65 -0.67 13.32
CA ASN A 31 22.09 -0.84 13.09
C ASN A 31 22.47 -0.06 11.83
N LEU A 32 23.31 0.96 12.00
CA LEU A 32 23.64 1.93 10.97
C LEU A 32 25.17 2.02 10.82
N PRO A 33 25.70 2.23 9.60
CA PRO A 33 27.08 2.64 9.43
C PRO A 33 27.29 4.06 9.97
N ALA A 34 28.55 4.42 10.24
CA ALA A 34 28.94 5.82 10.43
C ALA A 34 28.46 6.67 9.24
N THR A 35 27.97 7.88 9.54
CA THR A 35 27.53 8.86 8.53
C THR A 35 28.14 10.23 8.78
N GLY A 36 28.53 10.90 7.69
CA GLY A 36 29.00 12.30 7.72
C GLY A 36 27.92 13.32 7.39
N SER A 37 26.75 12.85 6.96
CA SER A 37 25.69 13.68 6.39
C SER A 37 24.44 13.67 7.28
N ASP A 38 23.56 14.64 7.04
CA ASP A 38 22.22 14.64 7.65
C ASP A 38 21.45 13.38 7.19
N ALA A 39 20.86 12.69 8.16
CA ALA A 39 19.98 11.55 7.92
C ALA A 39 18.51 11.98 7.93
N ILE A 40 17.64 11.23 7.24
CA ILE A 40 16.18 11.45 7.28
C ILE A 40 15.51 10.29 8.01
N LEU A 41 14.91 10.58 9.16
CA LEU A 41 14.07 9.66 9.93
C LEU A 41 12.61 9.78 9.46
N TYR A 42 11.97 8.65 9.24
CA TYR A 42 10.58 8.52 8.85
C TYR A 42 9.80 7.83 9.97
N LEU A 43 8.75 8.48 10.44
CA LEU A 43 7.87 7.98 11.51
C LEU A 43 6.46 7.82 10.96
N LEU A 44 5.91 6.61 10.98
CA LEU A 44 4.50 6.39 10.63
C LEU A 44 3.64 6.46 11.89
N VAL A 45 3.09 7.62 12.15
CA VAL A 45 2.35 7.93 13.38
C VAL A 45 1.04 8.65 13.08
N ARG A 46 0.13 8.62 14.05
CA ARG A 46 -1.16 9.29 14.01
C ARG A 46 -1.44 9.99 15.35
N PRO A 47 -1.78 11.29 15.37
CA PRO A 47 -2.30 11.93 16.56
C PRO A 47 -3.78 11.57 16.78
N HIS A 48 -4.22 11.47 18.03
CA HIS A 48 -5.65 11.27 18.36
C HIS A 48 -6.45 12.57 18.42
N ARG A 49 -5.77 13.70 18.66
CA ARG A 49 -6.37 15.02 18.75
C ARG A 49 -5.43 16.09 18.22
N VAL A 50 -6.02 17.20 17.79
CA VAL A 50 -5.31 18.44 17.45
C VAL A 50 -4.98 19.18 18.75
N GLY A 51 -3.83 19.85 18.81
CA GLY A 51 -3.47 20.76 19.89
C GLY A 51 -2.21 20.37 20.65
N ASP A 52 -2.17 20.75 21.93
CA ASP A 52 -1.00 20.65 22.82
C ASP A 52 -0.84 19.22 23.36
N ASN A 53 -0.41 18.32 22.48
CA ASN A 53 -0.04 16.94 22.77
C ASN A 53 1.18 16.57 21.91
N PRO A 54 2.38 17.11 22.20
CA PRO A 54 3.56 16.85 21.39
C PRO A 54 3.95 15.36 21.40
N LEU A 55 4.42 14.88 20.25
CA LEU A 55 5.16 13.63 20.15
C LEU A 55 6.64 13.93 20.34
N HIS A 56 7.15 13.53 21.50
CA HIS A 56 8.55 13.63 21.84
C HIS A 56 9.32 12.47 21.24
N TRP A 57 10.55 12.74 20.83
CA TRP A 57 11.44 11.72 20.34
C TRP A 57 12.90 12.06 20.61
N SER A 58 13.73 11.03 20.70
CA SER A 58 15.18 11.16 20.88
C SER A 58 15.95 10.18 20.00
N VAL A 59 17.20 10.53 19.71
CA VAL A 59 18.16 9.64 19.06
C VAL A 59 19.38 9.51 19.96
N ASN A 60 19.73 8.29 20.36
CA ASN A 60 20.81 7.99 21.29
C ASN A 60 20.75 8.81 22.60
N GLY A 61 19.53 9.05 23.10
CA GLY A 61 19.27 9.84 24.31
C GLY A 61 19.31 11.36 24.10
N ILE A 62 19.61 11.85 22.89
CA ILE A 62 19.57 13.27 22.54
C ILE A 62 18.15 13.61 22.10
N CYS A 63 17.41 14.37 22.92
CA CYS A 63 16.08 14.86 22.58
C CYS A 63 16.12 15.75 21.34
N GLN A 64 15.14 15.55 20.46
CA GLN A 64 14.97 16.34 19.24
C GLN A 64 13.80 17.30 19.40
N GLU A 65 13.59 18.17 18.40
CA GLU A 65 12.40 19.02 18.35
C GLU A 65 11.14 18.16 18.28
N ALA A 66 10.21 18.41 19.20
CA ALA A 66 8.97 17.66 19.30
C ALA A 66 8.09 17.83 18.04
N ILE A 67 7.22 16.86 17.80
CA ILE A 67 6.30 16.87 16.68
C ILE A 67 4.92 17.28 17.18
N GLU A 68 4.46 18.44 16.71
CA GLU A 68 3.11 18.92 17.00
C GLU A 68 2.05 18.18 16.18
N ALA A 69 0.88 17.98 16.80
CA ALA A 69 -0.26 17.38 16.13
C ALA A 69 -0.85 18.36 15.11
N GLY A 70 -0.86 17.95 13.83
CA GLY A 70 -1.52 18.70 12.76
C GLY A 70 -3.04 18.52 12.79
N GLU A 71 -3.74 19.19 11.87
CA GLU A 71 -5.20 19.04 11.70
C GLU A 71 -5.62 17.63 11.25
N ASP A 72 -4.67 16.87 10.72
CA ASP A 72 -4.90 15.59 10.09
C ASP A 72 -4.67 14.43 11.05
N LEU A 73 -5.74 13.71 11.38
CA LEU A 73 -5.77 12.71 12.44
C LEU A 73 -5.68 11.27 11.90
N HIS A 74 -5.03 11.05 10.76
CA HIS A 74 -4.74 9.70 10.24
C HIS A 74 -3.25 9.34 10.30
N TYR A 75 -2.95 8.07 10.07
CA TYR A 75 -1.57 7.58 9.96
C TYR A 75 -0.84 8.19 8.79
N ARG A 76 0.21 8.96 9.06
CA ARG A 76 1.02 9.62 8.05
C ARG A 76 2.50 9.50 8.38
N TRP A 77 3.31 9.59 7.34
CA TRP A 77 4.76 9.70 7.46
C TRP A 77 5.16 11.11 7.88
N TYR A 78 5.85 11.21 9.00
CA TYR A 78 6.57 12.40 9.43
C TYR A 78 8.05 12.24 9.09
N GLU A 79 8.60 13.21 8.37
CA GLU A 79 10.01 13.26 8.03
C GLU A 79 10.76 14.16 9.01
N ARG A 80 11.87 13.69 9.57
CA ARG A 80 12.70 14.44 10.50
C ARG A 80 14.16 14.32 10.17
N THR A 81 14.85 15.45 10.10
CA THR A 81 16.30 15.47 9.92
C THR A 81 17.00 15.11 11.23
N VAL A 82 17.94 14.18 11.16
CA VAL A 82 18.83 13.81 12.27
C VAL A 82 20.25 14.20 11.90
N LYS A 83 20.89 15.00 12.74
CA LYS A 83 22.27 15.44 12.52
C LYS A 83 23.24 14.27 12.68
N PRO A 84 24.32 14.19 11.86
CA PRO A 84 25.27 13.09 11.93
C PRO A 84 25.91 12.94 13.31
N GLY A 85 26.15 14.04 14.02
CA GLY A 85 26.67 14.03 15.39
C GLY A 85 25.73 13.42 16.46
N HIS A 86 24.46 13.17 16.12
CA HIS A 86 23.52 12.45 16.99
C HIS A 86 23.51 10.94 16.70
N LEU A 87 24.14 10.51 15.62
CA LEU A 87 24.26 9.11 15.19
C LEU A 87 25.65 8.58 15.50
N ARG A 88 25.78 7.26 15.52
CA ARG A 88 27.04 6.54 15.70
C ARG A 88 27.10 5.30 14.84
N ASP A 89 28.30 4.79 14.62
CA ASP A 89 28.47 3.48 13.99
C ASP A 89 27.87 2.36 14.88
N GLY A 90 27.17 1.42 14.24
CA GLY A 90 26.47 0.32 14.91
C GLY A 90 25.07 0.69 15.41
N ASN A 91 24.72 0.28 16.63
CA ASN A 91 23.36 0.37 17.14
C ASN A 91 23.00 1.81 17.56
N ASN A 92 21.98 2.35 16.90
CA ASN A 92 21.37 3.64 17.19
C ASN A 92 19.97 3.44 17.76
N THR A 93 19.67 4.16 18.84
CA THR A 93 18.39 4.03 19.56
C THR A 93 17.50 5.21 19.25
N VAL A 94 16.27 4.96 18.79
CA VAL A 94 15.21 5.95 18.63
C VAL A 94 14.15 5.68 19.68
N GLU A 95 13.83 6.67 20.52
CA GLU A 95 12.76 6.56 21.52
C GLU A 95 11.64 7.55 21.22
N LEU A 96 10.38 7.14 21.44
CA LEU A 96 9.21 8.01 21.25
C LEU A 96 8.24 7.91 22.43
N TRP A 97 7.65 9.06 22.81
CA TRP A 97 6.65 9.18 23.87
C TRP A 97 5.82 10.46 23.73
N THR A 98 4.84 10.66 24.61
CA THR A 98 4.06 11.90 24.70
C THR A 98 3.79 12.23 26.17
N ASP A 99 3.23 13.40 26.46
CA ASP A 99 2.98 13.85 27.82
C ASP A 99 1.67 13.30 28.41
N ASP A 100 0.78 12.76 27.57
CA ASP A 100 -0.49 12.20 28.02
C ASP A 100 -0.28 10.99 28.93
N ALA A 101 -1.07 10.88 30.00
CA ALA A 101 -1.07 9.71 30.88
C ALA A 101 -1.93 8.55 30.33
N ALA A 102 -2.88 8.88 29.43
CA ALA A 102 -3.76 7.93 28.77
C ALA A 102 -3.38 7.77 27.30
N MET A 103 -3.89 6.70 26.67
CA MET A 103 -3.72 6.38 25.24
C MET A 103 -4.55 7.32 24.34
N THR A 104 -4.33 8.63 24.48
CA THR A 104 -5.06 9.72 23.82
C THR A 104 -4.13 10.71 23.12
N GLY A 105 -2.82 10.46 23.14
CA GLY A 105 -1.83 11.32 22.51
C GLY A 105 -1.58 10.89 21.08
N TRP A 106 -0.77 9.85 20.91
CA TRP A 106 -0.30 9.38 19.62
C TRP A 106 -0.32 7.85 19.52
N SER A 107 -0.64 7.38 18.32
CA SER A 107 -0.54 5.98 17.93
C SER A 107 0.62 5.81 16.93
N LEU A 108 1.53 4.88 17.20
CA LEU A 108 2.66 4.52 16.34
C LEU A 108 2.37 3.20 15.63
N ALA A 109 2.56 3.20 14.31
CA ALA A 109 2.33 2.02 13.51
C ALA A 109 3.27 0.87 13.91
N LEU A 110 2.70 -0.33 13.98
CA LEU A 110 3.33 -1.56 14.43
C LEU A 110 3.01 -2.66 13.41
N GLU A 111 4.05 -3.32 12.91
CA GLU A 111 3.93 -4.60 12.22
C GLU A 111 3.89 -5.71 13.27
N ALA A 112 2.76 -6.41 13.35
CA ALA A 112 2.60 -7.56 14.24
C ALA A 112 3.18 -8.83 13.60
N GLY A 113 3.90 -9.61 14.39
CA GLY A 113 4.61 -10.79 13.92
C GLY A 113 6.02 -10.45 13.48
N GLY A 114 7.01 -10.81 14.30
CA GLY A 114 8.42 -10.60 14.01
C GLY A 114 9.26 -10.98 15.23
N ALA A 115 10.25 -11.85 15.05
CA ALA A 115 11.07 -12.39 16.14
C ALA A 115 12.29 -11.50 16.49
N THR A 116 12.16 -10.18 16.40
CA THR A 116 13.30 -9.26 16.52
C THR A 116 13.28 -8.51 17.84
N SER A 117 14.38 -8.62 18.59
CA SER A 117 14.61 -7.91 19.87
C SER A 117 14.96 -6.42 19.71
N ASN A 118 14.86 -5.88 18.49
CA ASN A 118 15.27 -4.49 18.19
C ASN A 118 14.18 -3.47 18.51
N CYS A 119 12.97 -3.92 18.84
CA CYS A 119 11.90 -3.06 19.31
C CYS A 119 11.53 -3.45 20.75
N SER A 120 11.29 -2.44 21.58
CA SER A 120 10.85 -2.65 22.96
C SER A 120 9.95 -1.51 23.41
N LEU A 121 9.17 -1.77 24.45
CA LEU A 121 8.43 -0.75 25.17
C LEU A 121 8.69 -0.80 26.66
N THR A 122 8.39 0.32 27.31
CA THR A 122 8.34 0.48 28.76
C THR A 122 6.91 0.83 29.16
N ASP A 123 6.52 0.51 30.39
CA ASP A 123 5.27 0.97 31.01
C ASP A 123 5.53 1.83 32.27
N ASP A 124 6.79 2.13 32.57
CA ASP A 124 7.27 2.87 33.75
C ASP A 124 8.09 4.12 33.38
N GLY A 125 7.97 4.59 32.13
CA GLY A 125 8.65 5.81 31.68
C GLY A 125 10.15 5.62 31.36
N GLY A 126 10.61 4.37 31.26
CA GLY A 126 11.95 4.02 30.77
C GLY A 126 12.83 3.28 31.76
N GLU A 127 12.33 2.90 32.94
CA GLU A 127 13.08 2.15 33.96
C GLU A 127 13.25 0.68 33.56
N SER A 128 12.19 0.05 33.02
CA SER A 128 12.22 -1.33 32.52
C SER A 128 11.67 -1.43 31.09
N TRP A 129 12.22 -2.39 30.33
CA TRP A 129 11.94 -2.56 28.91
C TRP A 129 11.61 -4.01 28.57
N ARG A 130 10.62 -4.21 27.69
CA ARG A 130 10.19 -5.53 27.20
C ARG A 130 9.96 -5.49 25.69
N SER A 131 10.25 -6.61 25.03
CA SER A 131 10.08 -6.81 23.58
C SER A 131 9.00 -7.85 23.24
N HIS A 132 8.10 -8.12 24.18
CA HIS A 132 6.99 -9.07 24.02
C HIS A 132 5.70 -8.45 24.57
N ARG A 133 4.54 -8.96 24.16
CA ARG A 133 3.21 -8.45 24.55
C ARG A 133 3.04 -6.95 24.24
N MET A 134 3.47 -6.53 23.07
CA MET A 134 3.44 -5.17 22.53
C MET A 134 2.05 -4.83 21.95
N GLY A 135 1.91 -3.58 21.50
CA GLY A 135 0.64 -3.04 20.99
C GLY A 135 -0.33 -2.68 22.12
N TYR A 136 -1.35 -1.89 21.81
CA TYR A 136 -2.24 -1.30 22.84
C TYR A 136 -2.94 -2.34 23.75
N LEU A 137 -3.21 -3.54 23.24
CA LEU A 137 -3.81 -4.66 24.01
C LEU A 137 -2.78 -5.64 24.59
N ASN A 138 -1.50 -5.36 24.45
CA ASN A 138 -0.41 -6.22 24.91
C ASN A 138 -0.47 -7.65 24.37
N ALA A 139 -0.84 -7.80 23.10
CA ALA A 139 -1.22 -9.08 22.51
C ALA A 139 -0.21 -9.64 21.49
N VAL A 140 0.72 -8.80 21.01
CA VAL A 140 1.60 -9.17 19.88
C VAL A 140 3.08 -9.05 20.21
N GLU A 141 3.92 -9.69 19.41
CA GLU A 141 5.30 -9.24 19.22
C GLU A 141 5.35 -8.48 17.89
N GLY A 142 6.24 -7.51 17.75
CA GLY A 142 6.26 -6.73 16.51
C GLY A 142 7.36 -5.68 16.42
N ASN A 143 7.38 -5.03 15.27
CA ASN A 143 8.34 -3.99 14.94
C ASN A 143 7.63 -2.68 14.64
N TYR A 144 8.10 -1.60 15.26
CA TYR A 144 7.54 -0.27 15.00
C TYR A 144 8.00 0.24 13.63
N CYS A 145 7.09 0.88 12.89
CA CYS A 145 7.37 1.48 11.58
C CYS A 145 8.15 2.79 11.72
N VAL A 146 9.43 2.63 12.04
CA VAL A 146 10.44 3.68 12.15
C VAL A 146 11.57 3.33 11.19
N ARG A 147 11.85 4.22 10.24
CA ARG A 147 12.85 4.01 9.19
C ARG A 147 13.82 5.18 9.14
N ILE A 148 15.07 4.94 8.77
CA ILE A 148 16.03 6.02 8.57
C ILE A 148 16.74 5.84 7.24
N ARG A 149 16.90 6.91 6.48
CA ARG A 149 17.64 6.93 5.23
C ARG A 149 18.95 7.69 5.41
N LEU A 150 20.06 7.05 5.03
CA LEU A 150 21.40 7.63 5.04
C LEU A 150 21.89 7.84 3.61
N GLU A 151 22.74 8.84 3.42
CA GLU A 151 23.45 9.03 2.15
C GLU A 151 24.39 7.84 1.87
N GLU A 152 24.93 7.22 2.91
CA GLU A 152 25.83 6.08 2.79
C GLU A 152 25.08 4.79 2.43
N GLY A 153 25.42 4.26 1.26
CA GLY A 153 24.97 2.97 0.78
C GLY A 153 24.06 3.07 -0.42
N ARG A 154 23.40 1.96 -0.72
CA ARG A 154 22.43 1.85 -1.81
C ARG A 154 21.33 0.89 -1.37
N ASP A 155 20.09 1.23 -1.70
CA ASP A 155 18.98 0.28 -1.60
C ASP A 155 19.25 -0.97 -2.45
N ASP A 156 18.74 -2.10 -2.00
CA ASP A 156 18.76 -3.34 -2.79
C ASP A 156 17.96 -3.13 -4.09
N PRO A 157 18.32 -3.82 -5.19
CA PRO A 157 17.52 -3.77 -6.40
C PRO A 157 16.09 -4.26 -6.13
N PRO A 158 15.09 -3.75 -6.88
CA PRO A 158 13.72 -4.25 -6.79
C PRO A 158 13.69 -5.76 -7.10
N PRO A 159 12.79 -6.52 -6.46
CA PRO A 159 12.63 -7.95 -6.73
C PRO A 159 12.07 -8.18 -8.13
N ASP A 160 12.30 -9.37 -8.68
CA ASP A 160 11.58 -9.82 -9.88
C ASP A 160 10.10 -10.06 -9.59
N MET A 161 9.28 -10.03 -10.64
CA MET A 161 7.84 -10.24 -10.53
C MET A 161 7.52 -11.71 -10.21
N ALA A 162 6.80 -11.95 -9.12
CA ALA A 162 6.26 -13.28 -8.79
C ALA A 162 4.90 -13.51 -9.46
N TRP A 163 4.79 -14.60 -10.23
CA TRP A 163 3.58 -14.98 -10.98
C TRP A 163 2.83 -16.12 -10.31
N GLU A 164 1.50 -16.05 -10.37
CA GLU A 164 0.66 -17.18 -9.97
C GLU A 164 0.73 -18.30 -10.99
N SER A 165 0.67 -19.55 -10.53
CA SER A 165 0.55 -20.69 -11.42
C SER A 165 -0.90 -20.84 -11.90
N ALA A 166 -1.13 -20.84 -13.22
CA ALA A 166 -2.46 -21.10 -13.79
C ALA A 166 -3.01 -22.50 -13.45
N GLY A 167 -2.10 -23.44 -13.13
CA GLY A 167 -2.39 -24.79 -12.68
C GLY A 167 -2.72 -24.90 -11.18
N HIS A 168 -2.60 -23.83 -10.40
CA HIS A 168 -2.89 -23.86 -8.97
C HIS A 168 -4.37 -24.24 -8.72
N PRO A 169 -4.70 -25.13 -7.75
CA PRO A 169 -6.07 -25.56 -7.51
C PRO A 169 -7.05 -24.41 -7.25
N ARG A 170 -6.61 -23.35 -6.58
CA ARG A 170 -7.45 -22.16 -6.34
C ARG A 170 -7.63 -21.29 -7.59
N ALA A 171 -6.66 -21.32 -8.52
CA ALA A 171 -6.84 -20.70 -9.83
C ALA A 171 -7.90 -21.46 -10.65
N GLN A 172 -7.99 -22.79 -10.51
CA GLN A 172 -9.08 -23.59 -11.08
C GLN A 172 -10.44 -23.17 -10.47
N THR A 173 -10.55 -23.06 -9.15
CA THR A 173 -11.79 -22.58 -8.50
C THR A 173 -12.17 -21.18 -8.98
N MET A 174 -11.20 -20.28 -9.13
CA MET A 174 -11.45 -18.95 -9.69
C MET A 174 -11.96 -19.02 -11.14
N ARG A 175 -11.37 -19.86 -12.01
CA ARG A 175 -11.86 -20.10 -13.38
C ARG A 175 -13.30 -20.58 -13.42
N ASP A 176 -13.68 -21.47 -12.51
CA ASP A 176 -15.03 -22.02 -12.46
C ASP A 176 -16.08 -20.96 -12.06
N ARG A 177 -15.66 -19.91 -11.33
CA ARG A 177 -16.51 -18.77 -10.99
C ARG A 177 -16.62 -17.72 -12.10
N ILE A 178 -15.65 -17.66 -13.01
CA ILE A 178 -15.68 -16.69 -14.13
C ILE A 178 -16.81 -17.07 -15.10
N PRO A 179 -17.68 -16.12 -15.49
CA PRO A 179 -18.74 -16.39 -16.47
C PRO A 179 -18.20 -17.01 -17.77
N ARG A 180 -18.81 -18.12 -18.23
CA ARG A 180 -18.34 -18.90 -19.39
C ARG A 180 -18.16 -18.08 -20.68
N GLY A 181 -19.02 -17.07 -20.89
CA GLY A 181 -18.90 -16.17 -22.06
C GLY A 181 -17.60 -15.37 -22.09
N ILE A 182 -16.99 -15.12 -20.93
CA ILE A 182 -15.69 -14.43 -20.80
C ILE A 182 -14.56 -15.41 -21.11
N VAL A 183 -14.65 -16.65 -20.64
CA VAL A 183 -13.64 -17.68 -20.89
C VAL A 183 -13.50 -17.94 -22.38
N ASN A 184 -14.62 -18.01 -23.10
CA ASN A 184 -14.70 -18.30 -24.53
C ASN A 184 -14.52 -17.08 -25.45
N GLY A 185 -14.18 -15.90 -24.90
CA GLY A 185 -14.00 -14.68 -25.69
C GLY A 185 -12.91 -14.81 -26.76
N SER A 186 -13.11 -14.16 -27.90
CA SER A 186 -12.28 -14.32 -29.11
C SER A 186 -10.86 -13.75 -28.98
N ASP A 187 -10.71 -12.62 -28.31
CA ASP A 187 -9.42 -11.91 -28.17
C ASP A 187 -9.21 -11.40 -26.73
N ARG A 188 -7.95 -11.09 -26.39
CA ARG A 188 -7.57 -10.69 -25.02
C ARG A 188 -8.28 -9.41 -24.56
N LEU A 189 -8.45 -8.41 -25.43
CA LEU A 189 -9.07 -7.14 -25.04
C LEU A 189 -10.54 -7.34 -24.70
N THR A 190 -11.27 -8.10 -25.52
CA THR A 190 -12.66 -8.47 -25.25
C THR A 190 -12.79 -9.22 -23.92
N ARG A 191 -11.90 -10.18 -23.63
CA ARG A 191 -11.89 -10.92 -22.36
C ARG A 191 -11.61 -10.00 -21.16
N VAL A 192 -10.60 -9.13 -21.26
CA VAL A 192 -10.24 -8.14 -20.23
C VAL A 192 -11.37 -7.16 -19.95
N ARG A 193 -12.03 -6.64 -20.99
CA ARG A 193 -13.20 -5.78 -20.85
C ARG A 193 -14.35 -6.48 -20.13
N ALA A 194 -14.64 -7.72 -20.52
CA ALA A 194 -15.72 -8.47 -19.90
C ALA A 194 -15.42 -8.85 -18.44
N LEU A 195 -14.16 -9.18 -18.11
CA LEU A 195 -13.72 -9.40 -16.72
C LEU A 195 -13.87 -8.13 -15.88
N SER A 196 -13.39 -6.99 -16.38
CA SER A 196 -13.51 -5.69 -15.73
C SER A 196 -14.98 -5.35 -15.45
N ALA A 197 -15.85 -5.53 -16.44
CA ALA A 197 -17.28 -5.30 -16.30
C ALA A 197 -17.94 -6.22 -15.27
N TRP A 198 -17.59 -7.51 -15.26
CA TRP A 198 -18.08 -8.47 -14.27
C TRP A 198 -17.66 -8.10 -12.86
N ILE A 199 -16.37 -7.83 -12.64
CA ILE A 199 -15.82 -7.45 -11.33
C ILE A 199 -16.42 -6.13 -10.84
N ALA A 200 -16.47 -5.09 -11.68
CA ALA A 200 -17.05 -3.79 -11.33
C ALA A 200 -18.54 -3.88 -10.97
N ALA A 201 -19.28 -4.83 -11.54
CA ALA A 201 -20.69 -5.04 -11.25
C ALA A 201 -20.97 -6.00 -10.07
N SER A 202 -19.92 -6.59 -9.47
CA SER A 202 -20.09 -7.67 -8.50
C SER A 202 -20.43 -7.19 -7.08
N TRP A 203 -19.96 -6.02 -6.65
CA TRP A 203 -20.29 -5.46 -5.33
C TRP A 203 -20.20 -3.93 -5.30
N GLU A 204 -20.74 -3.26 -4.27
CA GLU A 204 -20.55 -1.82 -4.06
C GLU A 204 -19.17 -1.55 -3.44
N HIS A 205 -18.45 -0.56 -3.95
CA HIS A 205 -17.21 -0.10 -3.32
C HIS A 205 -17.44 0.36 -1.87
N SER A 206 -16.75 -0.27 -0.93
CA SER A 206 -16.78 0.06 0.51
C SER A 206 -15.37 0.32 1.04
N GLY A 207 -15.06 1.58 1.37
CA GLY A 207 -13.79 1.99 1.98
C GLY A 207 -13.85 2.07 3.51
N SER A 208 -12.76 2.49 4.15
CA SER A 208 -12.62 2.62 5.61
C SER A 208 -13.59 3.58 6.30
N ARG A 209 -14.26 4.46 5.53
CA ARG A 209 -15.37 5.29 6.03
C ARG A 209 -16.70 4.55 6.15
N ARG A 210 -16.82 3.36 5.57
CA ARG A 210 -18.07 2.57 5.45
C ARG A 210 -17.95 1.16 6.02
N GLY A 211 -16.74 0.64 6.17
CA GLY A 211 -16.48 -0.65 6.78
C GLY A 211 -15.39 -0.58 7.84
N THR A 212 -15.23 -1.67 8.58
CA THR A 212 -14.29 -1.83 9.69
C THR A 212 -13.36 -3.03 9.50
N ALA A 213 -13.77 -4.02 8.70
CA ALA A 213 -12.98 -5.24 8.46
C ALA A 213 -12.41 -5.27 7.03
N TYR A 214 -11.10 -5.11 6.90
CA TYR A 214 -10.40 -5.26 5.61
C TYR A 214 -10.51 -6.68 5.08
N ALA A 215 -10.97 -6.84 3.84
CA ALA A 215 -10.91 -8.13 3.17
C ALA A 215 -9.43 -8.50 2.91
N PRO A 216 -9.05 -9.78 3.10
CA PRO A 216 -7.72 -10.24 2.70
C PRO A 216 -7.57 -10.16 1.17
N TRP A 217 -6.33 -10.18 0.69
CA TRP A 217 -6.02 -10.27 -0.75
C TRP A 217 -6.25 -11.69 -1.27
N ASP A 218 -7.52 -12.07 -1.26
CA ASP A 218 -8.01 -13.40 -1.54
C ASP A 218 -9.24 -13.25 -2.41
N ALA A 219 -9.11 -13.52 -3.71
CA ALA A 219 -10.16 -13.17 -4.67
C ALA A 219 -11.52 -13.82 -4.35
N GLU A 220 -11.51 -15.04 -3.81
CA GLU A 220 -12.74 -15.72 -3.44
C GLU A 220 -13.43 -15.08 -2.24
N THR A 221 -12.65 -14.77 -1.21
CA THR A 221 -13.11 -14.05 -0.01
C THR A 221 -13.57 -12.64 -0.35
N ILE A 222 -12.83 -11.91 -1.18
CA ILE A 222 -13.19 -10.57 -1.67
C ILE A 222 -14.57 -10.60 -2.32
N LEU A 223 -14.81 -11.54 -3.25
CA LEU A 223 -16.09 -11.67 -3.92
C LEU A 223 -17.21 -12.02 -2.94
N ALA A 224 -16.96 -12.93 -2.00
CA ALA A 224 -17.95 -13.33 -1.00
C ALA A 224 -18.30 -12.17 -0.05
N TRP A 225 -17.29 -11.51 0.51
CA TRP A 225 -17.44 -10.40 1.47
C TRP A 225 -17.98 -9.15 0.79
N GLY A 226 -17.56 -8.83 -0.43
CA GLY A 226 -18.08 -7.69 -1.17
C GLY A 226 -19.59 -7.80 -1.40
N VAL A 227 -20.06 -8.98 -1.80
CA VAL A 227 -21.50 -9.23 -2.02
C VAL A 227 -22.28 -9.24 -0.70
N SER A 228 -21.79 -9.96 0.31
CA SER A 228 -22.48 -10.08 1.60
C SER A 228 -22.42 -8.80 2.42
N ARG A 229 -21.38 -7.98 2.22
CA ARG A 229 -20.96 -6.83 3.05
C ARG A 229 -20.54 -7.18 4.48
N HIS A 230 -20.33 -8.46 4.76
CA HIS A 230 -19.92 -8.96 6.07
C HIS A 230 -18.53 -9.56 6.00
N GLY A 231 -17.64 -9.04 6.82
CA GLY A 231 -16.28 -9.52 7.01
C GLY A 231 -16.12 -10.38 8.26
N HIS A 232 -14.90 -10.45 8.75
CA HIS A 232 -14.56 -11.20 9.96
C HIS A 232 -15.43 -10.77 11.14
N SER A 233 -15.93 -11.72 11.92
CA SER A 233 -16.84 -11.48 13.05
C SER A 233 -18.15 -10.77 12.71
N GLY A 234 -18.58 -10.79 11.44
CA GLY A 234 -19.81 -10.12 11.00
C GLY A 234 -19.70 -8.61 10.84
N GLU A 235 -18.50 -8.06 10.99
CA GLU A 235 -18.21 -6.64 10.82
C GLU A 235 -18.45 -6.17 9.38
N SER A 236 -18.72 -4.88 9.19
CA SER A 236 -18.90 -4.31 7.84
C SER A 236 -17.60 -4.45 7.04
N SER A 237 -17.65 -5.13 5.90
CA SER A 237 -16.47 -5.37 5.08
C SER A 237 -15.96 -4.10 4.39
N ILE A 238 -14.65 -3.93 4.35
CA ILE A 238 -13.96 -2.98 3.48
C ILE A 238 -13.49 -3.74 2.24
N THR A 239 -14.10 -3.40 1.11
CA THR A 239 -13.87 -3.97 -0.22
C THR A 239 -13.79 -2.83 -1.25
N MET A 240 -12.73 -2.05 -1.12
CA MET A 240 -12.41 -0.86 -1.94
C MET A 240 -11.55 -1.18 -3.17
N CYS A 241 -11.06 -0.14 -3.88
CA CYS A 241 -10.33 -0.22 -5.14
C CYS A 241 -9.24 -1.31 -5.18
N VAL A 242 -8.47 -1.44 -4.10
CA VAL A 242 -7.47 -2.50 -3.90
C VAL A 242 -8.03 -3.88 -4.20
N HIS A 243 -9.19 -4.21 -3.62
CA HIS A 243 -9.80 -5.53 -3.72
C HIS A 243 -10.40 -5.80 -5.11
N TYR A 244 -10.87 -4.76 -5.80
CA TYR A 244 -11.28 -4.91 -7.21
C TYR A 244 -10.07 -5.27 -8.09
N ALA A 245 -8.94 -4.58 -7.91
CA ALA A 245 -7.72 -4.88 -8.66
C ALA A 245 -7.19 -6.28 -8.34
N VAL A 246 -7.13 -6.66 -7.06
CA VAL A 246 -6.66 -8.00 -6.63
C VAL A 246 -7.56 -9.10 -7.20
N ALA A 247 -8.89 -8.96 -7.10
CA ALA A 247 -9.83 -9.95 -7.64
C ALA A 247 -9.73 -10.03 -9.18
N PHE A 248 -9.62 -8.89 -9.87
CA PHE A 248 -9.45 -8.83 -11.31
C PHE A 248 -8.12 -9.44 -11.78
N VAL A 249 -7.02 -9.11 -11.13
CA VAL A 249 -5.69 -9.66 -11.43
C VAL A 249 -5.69 -11.16 -11.20
N SER A 250 -6.24 -11.63 -10.07
CA SER A 250 -6.38 -13.06 -9.80
C SER A 250 -7.23 -13.78 -10.86
N ALA A 251 -8.30 -13.14 -11.36
CA ALA A 251 -9.11 -13.68 -12.45
C ALA A 251 -8.33 -13.75 -13.78
N CYS A 252 -7.51 -12.73 -14.07
CA CYS A 252 -6.64 -12.71 -15.24
C CYS A 252 -5.59 -13.82 -15.16
N GLN A 253 -4.90 -13.96 -14.02
CA GLN A 253 -3.90 -15.01 -13.79
C GLN A 253 -4.52 -16.40 -13.93
N ALA A 254 -5.71 -16.61 -13.35
CA ALA A 254 -6.45 -17.86 -13.49
C ALA A 254 -6.74 -18.22 -14.95
N LEU A 255 -6.84 -17.22 -15.84
CA LEU A 255 -7.11 -17.35 -17.26
C LEU A 255 -5.85 -17.31 -18.15
N GLY A 256 -4.65 -17.32 -17.57
CA GLY A 256 -3.38 -17.19 -18.29
C GLY A 256 -3.20 -15.83 -18.96
N ILE A 257 -3.80 -14.77 -18.41
CA ILE A 257 -3.66 -13.40 -18.87
C ILE A 257 -2.68 -12.68 -17.94
N PRO A 258 -1.49 -12.27 -18.41
CA PRO A 258 -0.52 -11.58 -17.57
C PRO A 258 -1.07 -10.23 -17.10
N ALA A 259 -1.29 -10.11 -15.80
CA ALA A 259 -1.80 -8.91 -15.15
C ALA A 259 -1.12 -8.68 -13.80
N ARG A 260 -0.92 -7.43 -13.40
CA ARG A 260 -0.32 -7.06 -12.11
C ARG A 260 -1.08 -5.91 -11.44
N CYS A 261 -0.88 -5.76 -10.15
CA CYS A 261 -1.47 -4.69 -9.35
C CYS A 261 -0.57 -3.45 -9.33
N SER A 262 -1.17 -2.26 -9.44
CA SER A 262 -0.45 -0.99 -9.42
C SER A 262 -1.11 -0.02 -8.45
N ALA A 263 -0.32 0.53 -7.52
CA ALA A 263 -0.76 1.58 -6.62
C ALA A 263 -0.38 2.94 -7.23
N LEU A 264 -1.39 3.79 -7.32
CA LEU A 264 -1.29 5.15 -7.85
C LEU A 264 -1.43 6.13 -6.70
N MET A 265 -0.69 7.23 -6.74
CA MET A 265 -0.79 8.27 -5.73
C MET A 265 -0.66 9.67 -6.32
N GLY A 266 -1.50 10.58 -5.86
CA GLY A 266 -1.39 12.01 -6.14
C GLY A 266 -0.28 12.67 -5.31
N THR A 267 -0.43 12.69 -3.99
CA THR A 267 0.51 13.33 -3.07
C THR A 267 0.78 12.40 -1.89
N PRO A 268 2.04 12.18 -1.47
CA PRO A 268 2.34 11.44 -0.23
C PRO A 268 1.52 11.94 0.96
N ASN A 269 1.11 11.02 1.84
CA ASN A 269 0.26 11.27 3.01
C ASN A 269 -1.17 11.79 2.72
N SER A 270 -1.57 11.94 1.45
CA SER A 270 -2.90 12.39 1.10
C SER A 270 -3.85 11.22 0.80
N TYR A 271 -5.15 11.53 0.70
CA TYR A 271 -6.18 10.58 0.29
C TYR A 271 -6.30 10.44 -1.24
N GLU A 272 -5.35 10.98 -2.00
CA GLU A 272 -5.35 10.99 -3.47
C GLU A 272 -4.79 9.69 -4.07
N GLY A 273 -4.92 8.58 -3.35
CA GLY A 273 -4.52 7.26 -3.81
C GLY A 273 -5.59 6.58 -4.68
N HIS A 274 -5.14 5.69 -5.56
CA HIS A 274 -6.01 4.73 -6.24
C HIS A 274 -5.24 3.43 -6.50
N PHE A 275 -5.94 2.31 -6.66
CA PHE A 275 -5.32 1.02 -6.87
C PHE A 275 -5.99 0.34 -8.06
N VAL A 276 -5.20 0.03 -9.09
CA VAL A 276 -5.66 -0.44 -10.40
C VAL A 276 -4.91 -1.69 -10.82
N ALA A 277 -5.28 -2.23 -11.98
CA ALA A 277 -4.55 -3.31 -12.63
C ALA A 277 -3.80 -2.79 -13.86
N GLU A 278 -2.70 -3.44 -14.19
CA GLU A 278 -2.05 -3.37 -15.49
C GLU A 278 -2.12 -4.74 -16.16
N VAL A 279 -2.47 -4.79 -17.44
CA VAL A 279 -2.54 -6.03 -18.23
C VAL A 279 -1.60 -5.94 -19.43
N TRP A 280 -0.80 -6.98 -19.66
CA TRP A 280 0.10 -7.02 -20.81
C TRP A 280 -0.66 -7.37 -22.09
N PHE A 281 -0.44 -6.57 -23.13
CA PHE A 281 -0.98 -6.84 -24.47
C PHE A 281 0.15 -6.97 -25.48
N ASP A 282 0.25 -8.15 -26.09
CA ASP A 282 1.30 -8.46 -27.08
C ASP A 282 1.16 -7.59 -28.34
N ASP A 283 -0.08 -7.37 -28.80
CA ASP A 283 -0.38 -6.55 -29.98
C ASP A 283 0.10 -5.09 -29.83
N TYR A 284 0.14 -4.59 -28.60
CA TYR A 284 0.60 -3.23 -28.28
C TYR A 284 2.01 -3.20 -27.68
N ARG A 285 2.58 -4.36 -27.34
CA ARG A 285 3.85 -4.55 -26.63
C ARG A 285 4.00 -3.65 -25.40
N LYS A 286 2.93 -3.55 -24.61
CA LYS A 286 2.91 -2.73 -23.40
C LYS A 286 1.90 -3.20 -22.36
N TRP A 287 2.13 -2.74 -21.13
CA TRP A 287 1.16 -2.79 -20.04
C TRP A 287 0.07 -1.72 -20.27
N VAL A 288 -1.19 -2.15 -20.26
CA VAL A 288 -2.37 -1.29 -20.37
C VAL A 288 -3.01 -1.15 -19.01
N MET A 289 -3.36 0.08 -18.61
CA MET A 289 -4.09 0.32 -17.38
C MET A 289 -5.54 -0.15 -17.52
N VAL A 290 -6.00 -0.95 -16.55
CA VAL A 290 -7.39 -1.37 -16.42
C VAL A 290 -7.87 -1.03 -15.02
N ASP A 291 -8.99 -0.31 -14.93
CA ASP A 291 -9.63 0.02 -13.67
C ASP A 291 -10.88 -0.84 -13.45
N PRO A 292 -10.76 -1.98 -12.76
CA PRO A 292 -11.88 -2.89 -12.51
C PRO A 292 -12.81 -2.38 -11.41
N ASN A 293 -12.49 -1.28 -10.71
CA ASN A 293 -13.37 -0.70 -9.69
C ASN A 293 -14.48 0.14 -10.31
N ILE A 294 -14.24 0.77 -11.46
CA ILE A 294 -15.22 1.62 -12.16
C ILE A 294 -15.45 1.22 -13.62
N ASP A 295 -14.84 0.12 -14.04
CA ASP A 295 -14.89 -0.44 -15.39
C ASP A 295 -14.43 0.57 -16.46
N ALA A 296 -13.19 1.01 -16.33
CA ALA A 296 -12.59 2.01 -17.22
C ALA A 296 -11.25 1.54 -17.80
N ILE A 297 -11.04 1.84 -19.08
CA ILE A 297 -9.72 1.78 -19.74
C ILE A 297 -9.62 3.06 -20.56
N LEU A 298 -8.44 3.68 -20.58
CA LEU A 298 -8.20 4.90 -21.32
C LEU A 298 -7.63 4.60 -22.70
N PHE A 299 -8.07 5.36 -23.71
CA PHE A 299 -7.70 5.20 -25.11
C PHE A 299 -7.29 6.54 -25.70
N HIS A 300 -6.29 6.49 -26.59
CA HIS A 300 -5.93 7.61 -27.46
C HIS A 300 -5.65 7.10 -28.87
N GLY A 301 -6.28 7.72 -29.88
CA GLY A 301 -6.13 7.28 -31.27
C GLY A 301 -6.50 5.80 -31.50
N GLY A 302 -7.52 5.31 -30.79
CA GLY A 302 -7.97 3.92 -30.87
C GLY A 302 -7.05 2.89 -30.21
N LYS A 303 -6.00 3.32 -29.50
CA LYS A 303 -5.09 2.42 -28.76
C LYS A 303 -5.29 2.59 -27.25
N PRO A 304 -5.33 1.50 -26.47
CA PRO A 304 -5.39 1.59 -25.03
C PRO A 304 -4.09 2.16 -24.47
N LEU A 305 -4.15 2.81 -23.31
CA LEU A 305 -3.05 3.53 -22.69
C LEU A 305 -2.43 2.79 -21.50
N SER A 306 -1.12 2.89 -21.38
CA SER A 306 -0.33 2.58 -20.19
C SER A 306 -0.41 3.72 -19.17
N ILE A 307 -0.03 3.46 -17.92
CA ILE A 307 0.01 4.50 -16.89
C ILE A 307 0.92 5.69 -17.29
N PRO A 308 2.16 5.49 -17.81
CA PRO A 308 2.99 6.61 -18.27
C PRO A 308 2.37 7.43 -19.40
N GLU A 309 1.69 6.79 -20.33
CA GLU A 309 0.98 7.52 -21.40
C GLU A 309 -0.16 8.36 -20.81
N ILE A 310 -0.88 7.84 -19.81
CA ILE A 310 -1.93 8.59 -19.10
C ILE A 310 -1.32 9.78 -18.35
N GLN A 311 -0.17 9.60 -17.69
CA GLN A 311 0.57 10.65 -17.00
C GLN A 311 1.02 11.77 -17.95
N GLY A 312 1.33 11.42 -19.20
CA GLY A 312 1.72 12.37 -20.25
C GLY A 312 0.55 13.11 -20.92
N LEU A 313 -0.72 12.78 -20.60
CA LEU A 313 -1.87 13.48 -21.16
C LEU A 313 -2.03 14.86 -20.55
N ASN A 314 -2.28 15.85 -21.40
CA ASN A 314 -2.61 17.21 -20.97
C ASN A 314 -4.13 17.36 -20.79
N GLY A 315 -4.54 18.03 -19.71
CA GLY A 315 -5.94 18.32 -19.41
C GLY A 315 -6.67 17.19 -18.69
N GLY A 316 -8.00 17.27 -18.63
CA GLY A 316 -8.83 16.24 -17.99
C GLY A 316 -8.83 14.93 -18.78
N LEU A 317 -8.99 13.80 -18.07
CA LEU A 317 -8.94 12.46 -18.68
C LEU A 317 -10.24 12.06 -19.38
N ALA A 318 -11.34 12.82 -19.19
CA ALA A 318 -12.67 12.48 -19.69
C ALA A 318 -12.75 12.11 -21.19
N PRO A 319 -12.05 12.80 -22.12
CA PRO A 319 -12.09 12.46 -23.55
C PRO A 319 -11.46 11.09 -23.88
N TYR A 320 -10.62 10.58 -22.98
CA TYR A 320 -9.86 9.35 -23.19
C TYR A 320 -10.50 8.15 -22.51
N VAL A 321 -11.47 8.34 -21.61
CA VAL A 321 -12.06 7.20 -20.88
C VAL A 321 -13.10 6.48 -21.73
N GLU A 322 -12.86 5.21 -22.00
CA GLU A 322 -13.86 4.29 -22.49
C GLU A 322 -14.43 3.46 -21.34
N TRP A 323 -15.73 3.64 -21.11
CA TRP A 323 -16.49 3.01 -20.03
C TRP A 323 -17.07 1.67 -20.47
N GLY A 324 -16.85 0.62 -19.69
CA GLY A 324 -17.56 -0.65 -19.85
C GLY A 324 -18.93 -0.66 -19.18
N SER A 325 -19.67 -1.76 -19.32
CA SER A 325 -21.04 -1.88 -18.80
C SER A 325 -21.12 -1.90 -17.27
N GLY A 326 -20.06 -2.37 -16.58
CA GLY A 326 -19.99 -2.43 -15.13
C GLY A 326 -20.01 -1.05 -14.47
N THR A 327 -19.57 -0.01 -15.18
CA THR A 327 -19.62 1.38 -14.67
C THR A 327 -21.04 1.81 -14.30
N ARG A 328 -22.06 1.27 -14.97
CA ARG A 328 -23.46 1.62 -14.72
C ARG A 328 -23.87 1.27 -13.29
N PHE A 329 -23.43 0.11 -12.81
CA PHE A 329 -23.67 -0.34 -11.45
C PHE A 329 -22.96 0.58 -10.45
N GLN A 330 -21.67 0.83 -10.62
CA GLN A 330 -20.88 1.67 -9.71
C GLN A 330 -21.38 3.11 -9.64
N ARG A 331 -21.82 3.67 -10.77
CA ARG A 331 -22.37 5.03 -10.83
C ARG A 331 -23.73 5.19 -10.15
N THR A 332 -24.37 4.12 -9.68
CA THR A 332 -25.56 4.23 -8.81
C THR A 332 -25.20 4.85 -7.46
N PHE A 333 -23.96 4.68 -6.99
CA PHE A 333 -23.50 5.18 -5.71
C PHE A 333 -22.88 6.57 -5.80
N SER A 334 -23.25 7.48 -4.89
CA SER A 334 -22.82 8.89 -4.91
C SER A 334 -21.31 9.05 -4.76
N HIS A 335 -20.69 8.34 -3.81
CA HIS A 335 -19.26 8.41 -3.56
C HIS A 335 -18.44 7.97 -4.78
N MET A 336 -18.94 7.03 -5.57
CA MET A 336 -18.31 6.61 -6.82
C MET A 336 -18.41 7.68 -7.90
N ARG A 337 -19.56 8.36 -8.03
CA ARG A 337 -19.70 9.50 -8.94
C ARG A 337 -18.76 10.64 -8.56
N ASP A 338 -18.62 10.91 -7.26
CA ASP A 338 -17.73 11.95 -6.74
C ASP A 338 -16.27 11.60 -6.98
N PHE A 339 -15.85 10.36 -6.70
CA PHE A 339 -14.51 9.86 -7.01
C PHE A 339 -14.19 10.00 -8.51
N ILE A 340 -15.08 9.54 -9.40
CA ILE A 340 -14.89 9.63 -10.84
C ILE A 340 -14.69 11.10 -11.26
N ARG A 341 -15.57 12.01 -10.82
CA ARG A 341 -15.54 13.42 -11.22
C ARG A 341 -14.34 14.18 -10.65
N ASN A 342 -14.04 13.97 -9.38
CA ASN A 342 -13.13 14.82 -8.62
C ASN A 342 -11.72 14.26 -8.53
N SER A 343 -11.52 12.96 -8.74
CA SER A 343 -10.20 12.33 -8.71
C SER A 343 -9.81 11.78 -10.07
N LEU A 344 -10.46 10.71 -10.54
CA LEU A 344 -10.07 10.00 -11.77
C LEU A 344 -10.05 10.93 -13.00
N LEU A 345 -11.16 11.60 -13.31
CA LEU A 345 -11.26 12.44 -14.51
C LEU A 345 -10.36 13.67 -14.48
N ARG A 346 -9.89 14.05 -13.29
CA ARG A 346 -8.92 15.14 -13.11
C ARG A 346 -7.47 14.66 -13.14
N GLY A 347 -7.25 13.34 -13.23
CA GLY A 347 -5.91 12.76 -13.23
C GLY A 347 -5.20 12.82 -11.87
N VAL A 348 -5.93 13.11 -10.78
CA VAL A 348 -5.34 13.43 -9.47
C VAL A 348 -4.50 12.27 -8.93
N CYS A 349 -4.98 11.04 -9.05
CA CYS A 349 -4.28 9.87 -8.55
C CYS A 349 -3.09 9.42 -9.42
N PHE A 350 -2.93 9.92 -10.65
CA PHE A 350 -1.93 9.39 -11.58
C PHE A 350 -0.54 10.01 -11.43
N ARG A 351 -0.28 10.90 -10.47
CA ARG A 351 1.01 11.61 -10.40
C ARG A 351 2.19 10.68 -10.17
N HIS A 352 2.03 9.71 -9.29
CA HIS A 352 3.05 8.71 -8.94
C HIS A 352 2.52 7.31 -9.19
N ARG A 353 3.43 6.38 -9.49
CA ARG A 353 3.09 4.98 -9.78
C ARG A 353 4.02 4.04 -9.02
N SER A 354 3.45 2.96 -8.52
CA SER A 354 4.19 1.78 -8.10
C SER A 354 3.48 0.52 -8.57
N ILE A 355 4.21 -0.59 -8.51
CA ILE A 355 3.63 -1.92 -8.69
C ILE A 355 3.83 -2.75 -7.44
N TRP A 356 2.90 -3.66 -7.20
CA TRP A 356 3.09 -4.77 -6.28
C TRP A 356 3.80 -5.89 -7.05
N PRO A 357 5.04 -6.29 -6.71
CA PRO A 357 5.86 -7.19 -7.52
C PRO A 357 5.44 -8.67 -7.40
N ARG A 358 4.14 -8.92 -7.17
CA ARG A 358 3.58 -10.25 -6.91
C ARG A 358 2.16 -10.36 -7.40
N THR A 359 1.79 -11.53 -7.90
CA THR A 359 0.41 -11.87 -8.29
C THR A 359 -0.01 -13.26 -7.82
N ASP A 360 0.88 -13.99 -7.18
CA ASP A 360 0.77 -15.34 -6.62
C ASP A 360 -0.06 -15.40 -5.33
N PHE A 361 -1.17 -14.66 -5.28
CA PHE A 361 -1.99 -14.49 -4.09
C PHE A 361 -2.70 -15.77 -3.64
N PHE A 362 -2.84 -16.75 -4.54
CA PHE A 362 -3.42 -18.04 -4.17
C PHE A 362 -2.40 -19.00 -3.58
N SER A 363 -1.20 -19.05 -4.17
CA SER A 363 -0.09 -19.89 -3.72
C SER A 363 0.59 -19.35 -2.47
N HIS A 364 0.66 -18.02 -2.34
CA HIS A 364 1.35 -17.31 -1.25
C HIS A 364 0.49 -16.23 -0.58
N PRO A 365 -0.67 -16.59 -0.01
CA PRO A 365 -1.56 -15.64 0.67
C PRO A 365 -0.89 -14.97 1.89
N GLU A 366 0.05 -15.66 2.54
CA GLU A 366 0.81 -15.18 3.71
C GLU A 366 1.69 -13.97 3.39
N LEU A 367 2.03 -13.76 2.12
CA LEU A 367 2.87 -12.66 1.67
C LEU A 367 2.05 -11.45 1.19
N THR A 368 0.73 -11.47 1.36
CA THR A 368 -0.13 -10.31 1.09
C THR A 368 -0.20 -9.36 2.30
N PRO A 369 -0.26 -8.03 2.09
CA PRO A 369 -0.28 -7.07 3.18
C PRO A 369 -1.65 -7.04 3.87
N PRO A 370 -1.70 -6.97 5.21
CA PRO A 370 -2.95 -6.78 5.91
C PRO A 370 -3.46 -5.35 5.71
N GLY A 371 -4.74 -5.19 5.37
CA GLY A 371 -5.37 -3.88 5.30
C GLY A 371 -4.68 -2.87 4.38
N HIS A 372 -4.18 -3.29 3.22
CA HIS A 372 -3.52 -2.36 2.29
C HIS A 372 -4.36 -1.10 1.99
N GLY A 373 -3.71 0.06 1.98
CA GLY A 373 -4.37 1.36 1.83
C GLY A 373 -5.13 1.82 3.07
N SER A 374 -4.94 1.17 4.22
CA SER A 374 -5.51 1.59 5.52
C SER A 374 -4.70 2.66 6.25
N VAL A 375 -3.43 2.78 5.89
CA VAL A 375 -2.51 3.83 6.30
C VAL A 375 -1.94 4.51 5.04
N SER A 376 -1.09 5.51 5.20
CA SER A 376 -0.50 6.31 4.10
C SER A 376 0.51 5.55 3.23
N TYR A 377 0.20 4.29 2.87
CA TYR A 377 1.07 3.26 2.30
C TYR A 377 2.36 3.07 3.11
N CYS A 378 2.69 1.83 3.42
CA CYS A 378 3.90 1.58 4.22
C CYS A 378 4.65 0.33 3.82
N GLU A 379 4.03 -0.53 3.03
CA GLU A 379 4.60 -1.77 2.56
C GLU A 379 5.92 -1.53 1.83
N THR A 380 6.99 -2.14 2.31
CA THR A 380 8.33 -2.02 1.73
C THR A 380 8.45 -2.75 0.40
N ASP A 381 7.51 -3.65 0.11
CA ASP A 381 7.43 -4.44 -1.13
C ASP A 381 7.01 -3.60 -2.35
N LEU A 382 6.40 -2.42 -2.16
CA LEU A 382 6.04 -1.55 -3.27
C LEU A 382 7.28 -1.08 -4.04
N VAL A 383 7.25 -1.24 -5.36
CA VAL A 383 8.30 -0.74 -6.24
C VAL A 383 7.84 0.54 -6.90
N TRP A 384 8.42 1.67 -6.47
CA TRP A 384 8.11 3.01 -6.98
C TRP A 384 9.00 3.40 -8.15
N SER A 385 8.58 4.42 -8.91
CA SER A 385 9.42 4.99 -9.97
C SER A 385 10.65 5.68 -9.37
N GLU A 386 11.83 5.53 -9.96
CA GLU A 386 13.08 6.15 -9.47
C GLU A 386 12.97 7.65 -9.13
N PRO A 387 12.32 8.50 -9.96
CA PRO A 387 12.13 9.92 -9.64
C PRO A 387 11.33 10.17 -8.35
N ASP A 388 10.46 9.24 -7.95
CA ASP A 388 9.59 9.41 -6.79
C ASP A 388 10.41 9.47 -5.48
N ARG A 389 11.61 8.85 -5.45
CA ARG A 389 12.49 8.89 -4.26
C ARG A 389 12.76 10.31 -3.81
N GLU A 390 13.08 11.20 -4.75
CA GLU A 390 13.38 12.60 -4.48
C GLU A 390 12.09 13.46 -4.39
N ALA A 391 10.92 12.87 -4.69
CA ALA A 391 9.61 13.51 -4.62
C ALA A 391 8.86 13.21 -3.29
N GLY A 392 9.60 12.89 -2.23
CA GLY A 392 9.02 12.62 -0.90
C GLY A 392 8.58 11.18 -0.66
N PHE A 393 9.19 10.21 -1.35
CA PHE A 393 8.92 8.77 -1.16
C PHE A 393 10.07 8.04 -0.46
N GLY A 394 11.05 8.76 0.11
CA GLY A 394 12.25 8.15 0.68
C GLY A 394 12.01 7.12 1.80
N MET A 395 10.81 7.04 2.37
CA MET A 395 10.42 5.98 3.31
C MET A 395 10.21 4.60 2.67
N PHE A 396 10.15 4.49 1.34
CA PHE A 396 10.03 3.21 0.63
C PHE A 396 11.39 2.65 0.25
N ARG A 397 11.45 1.32 0.11
CA ARG A 397 12.71 0.58 -0.13
C ARG A 397 13.06 0.50 -1.61
N TYR A 398 12.10 0.15 -2.46
CA TYR A 398 12.39 -0.18 -3.85
C TYR A 398 12.01 0.94 -4.80
N PHE A 399 12.99 1.28 -5.65
CA PHE A 399 12.85 2.23 -6.73
C PHE A 399 13.43 1.62 -8.00
N ALA A 400 12.73 1.77 -9.12
CA ALA A 400 13.12 1.16 -10.37
C ALA A 400 13.05 2.14 -11.56
N PRO A 401 13.89 1.96 -12.59
CA PRO A 401 13.80 2.74 -13.81
C PRO A 401 12.58 2.30 -14.63
N ASP A 402 12.16 3.12 -15.59
CA ASP A 402 11.01 2.82 -16.46
C ASP A 402 11.11 1.46 -17.18
N ALA A 403 12.32 1.00 -17.48
CA ALA A 403 12.58 -0.30 -18.09
C ALA A 403 12.03 -1.48 -17.27
N TYR A 404 12.09 -1.39 -15.93
CA TYR A 404 11.52 -2.40 -15.04
C TYR A 404 9.99 -2.47 -15.18
N PHE A 405 9.33 -1.31 -15.20
CA PHE A 405 7.88 -1.24 -15.38
C PHE A 405 7.44 -1.62 -16.80
N ALA A 406 8.25 -1.35 -17.81
CA ALA A 406 7.95 -1.64 -19.21
C ALA A 406 8.26 -3.09 -19.62
N ALA A 407 8.99 -3.84 -18.79
CA ALA A 407 9.39 -5.20 -19.10
C ALA A 407 8.17 -6.09 -19.42
N PRO A 408 8.21 -6.89 -20.50
CA PRO A 408 7.19 -7.89 -20.76
C PRO A 408 7.14 -8.90 -19.61
N PRO A 409 6.01 -9.59 -19.40
CA PRO A 409 5.97 -10.69 -18.46
C PRO A 409 6.94 -11.79 -18.90
N ASP A 410 7.71 -12.33 -17.95
CA ASP A 410 8.60 -13.45 -18.21
C ASP A 410 7.80 -14.70 -18.61
N GLY A 411 8.43 -15.66 -19.30
CA GLY A 411 7.77 -16.86 -19.82
C GLY A 411 6.97 -17.68 -18.79
N ALA A 412 7.25 -17.51 -17.49
CA ALA A 412 6.51 -18.11 -16.38
C ALA A 412 5.06 -17.60 -16.24
N ALA A 413 4.75 -16.38 -16.70
CA ALA A 413 3.37 -15.86 -16.69
C ALA A 413 2.46 -16.51 -17.76
N ASN A 414 3.05 -17.24 -18.71
CA ASN A 414 2.37 -17.91 -19.81
C ASN A 414 2.34 -19.45 -19.65
N ALA A 415 2.90 -19.98 -18.56
CA ALA A 415 2.94 -21.41 -18.23
C ALA A 415 1.95 -21.73 -17.10
#